data_AF-A0A955JU89-F1
#
_entry.id   AF-A0A955JU89-F1
#
_cell.length_a   1.000
_cell.length_b   1.000
_cell.length_c   1.000
_cell.angle_alpha   90.00
_cell.angle_beta   90.00
_cell.angle_gamma   90.00
#
_symmetry.space_group_name_H-M   'P 1'
#
loop_
_entity.id
_entity.type
_entity.pdbx_description
1 polymer ?
#
loop_
_entity_poly.entity_id
_entity_poly.type
_entity_poly.pdbx_seq_one_letter_code
_entity_poly.pdbx_strand_id
1 'polypeptide(L)'
;MASDDGTKKPKPHHKVKAKAKEQTAGFIDFVREQGIVGLAIGFIVGTQARVLVDALTNGFINPLVGLVLPGGGSLVGRTFTVTVGSQTAVFGWGLFVYALIDFLIIAAVIYFVFKWLRLDKLDKKK
;
A
#
# COMPACT_ATOMS: atom_id res chain seq x y z
N MET A 1 -51.49 0.54 55.13
CA MET A 1 -50.29 1.39 55.18
C MET A 1 -49.09 0.48 55.07
N ALA A 2 -48.57 0.31 53.85
CA ALA A 2 -47.47 1.10 53.27
C ALA A 2 -46.12 0.62 53.87
N SER A 3 -45.47 -0.34 53.22
CA SER A 3 -44.45 -0.14 52.17
C SER A 3 -43.07 0.10 52.78
N ASP A 4 -42.31 -0.99 52.96
CA ASP A 4 -40.85 -0.93 53.06
C ASP A 4 -40.28 -1.81 51.94
N ASP A 5 -40.34 -1.25 50.72
CA ASP A 5 -39.71 -1.80 49.52
C ASP A 5 -38.25 -1.34 49.50
N GLY A 6 -37.38 -2.18 50.05
CA GLY A 6 -35.93 -2.01 50.04
C GLY A 6 -35.31 -2.20 48.65
N THR A 7 -35.64 -1.32 47.71
CA THR A 7 -34.95 -1.21 46.41
C THR A 7 -33.53 -0.65 46.60
N LYS A 8 -32.58 -1.55 46.91
CA LYS A 8 -31.14 -1.28 46.76
C LYS A 8 -30.82 -0.99 45.29
N LYS A 9 -30.74 0.30 44.94
CA LYS A 9 -30.21 0.76 43.65
C LYS A 9 -28.74 0.32 43.50
N PRO A 10 -28.34 -0.35 42.40
CA PRO A 10 -26.93 -0.66 42.14
C PRO A 10 -26.15 0.63 41.84
N LYS A 11 -24.94 0.73 42.40
CA LYS A 11 -24.04 1.91 42.33
C LYS A 11 -23.43 2.08 40.92
N PRO A 12 -23.15 3.34 40.49
CA PRO A 12 -22.94 3.67 39.09
C PRO A 12 -21.56 3.26 38.53
N HIS A 13 -21.58 2.98 37.23
CA HIS A 13 -20.49 2.59 36.32
C HIS A 13 -19.35 3.62 36.16
N HIS A 14 -18.62 3.96 37.23
CA HIS A 14 -17.57 5.00 37.19
C HIS A 14 -16.16 4.48 36.84
N LYS A 15 -15.88 3.17 37.00
CA LYS A 15 -14.51 2.63 36.87
C LYS A 15 -14.08 2.27 35.44
N VAL A 16 -15.01 2.19 34.49
CA VAL A 16 -14.70 1.75 33.10
C VAL A 16 -14.13 2.90 32.26
N LYS A 17 -14.60 4.14 32.46
CA LYS A 17 -14.12 5.30 31.68
C LYS A 17 -12.69 5.72 32.03
N ALA A 18 -12.24 5.51 33.27
CA ALA A 18 -10.90 5.89 33.73
C ALA A 18 -9.81 4.96 33.15
N LYS A 19 -10.01 3.64 33.20
CA LYS A 19 -9.06 2.67 32.63
C LYS A 19 -8.93 2.79 31.11
N ALA A 20 -10.02 3.03 30.39
CA ALA A 20 -9.98 3.22 28.95
C ALA A 20 -9.14 4.45 28.56
N LYS A 21 -9.26 5.57 29.30
CA LYS A 21 -8.47 6.77 29.05
C LYS A 21 -6.98 6.56 29.34
N GLU A 22 -6.65 5.81 30.38
CA GLU A 22 -5.28 5.47 30.78
C GLU A 22 -4.59 4.55 29.74
N GLN A 23 -5.32 3.55 29.22
CA GLN A 23 -4.80 2.67 28.17
C GLN A 23 -4.61 3.39 26.84
N THR A 24 -5.55 4.25 26.44
CA THR A 24 -5.41 5.05 25.21
C THR A 24 -4.30 6.10 25.32
N ALA A 25 -4.13 6.72 26.50
CA ALA A 25 -3.04 7.65 26.75
C ALA A 25 -1.67 6.94 26.64
N GLY A 26 -1.50 5.79 27.31
CA GLY A 26 -0.26 5.02 27.24
C GLY A 26 0.09 4.55 25.83
N PHE A 27 -0.90 4.23 25.00
CA PHE A 27 -0.68 3.89 23.60
C PHE A 27 -0.28 5.11 22.75
N ILE A 28 -0.94 6.26 22.94
CA ILE A 28 -0.60 7.51 22.23
C ILE A 28 0.84 7.93 22.55
N ASP A 29 1.25 7.81 23.81
CA ASP A 29 2.60 8.16 24.24
C ASP A 29 3.64 7.21 23.63
N PHE A 30 3.37 5.90 23.59
CA PHE A 30 4.22 4.92 22.89
C PHE A 30 4.39 5.24 21.39
N VAL A 31 3.29 5.53 20.69
CA VAL A 31 3.31 5.87 19.26
C VAL A 31 4.13 7.13 18.97
N ARG A 32 4.14 8.09 19.91
CA ARG A 32 4.96 9.30 19.84
C ARG A 32 6.42 9.02 20.14
N GLU A 33 6.74 8.28 21.21
CA GLU A 33 8.11 7.96 21.61
C GLU A 33 8.85 7.13 20.57
N GLN A 34 8.15 6.20 19.91
CA GLN A 34 8.75 5.34 18.87
C GLN A 34 8.79 6.00 17.48
N GLY A 35 8.34 7.26 17.35
CA GLY A 35 8.35 7.98 16.06
C GLY A 35 7.44 7.37 14.98
N ILE A 36 6.51 6.49 15.36
CA ILE A 36 5.63 5.75 14.44
C ILE A 36 4.75 6.69 13.62
N VAL A 37 4.38 7.85 14.20
CA VAL A 37 3.58 8.87 13.50
C VAL A 37 4.25 9.34 12.21
N GLY A 38 5.57 9.58 12.22
CA GLY A 38 6.31 9.99 11.04
C GLY A 38 6.36 8.89 9.97
N LEU A 39 6.58 7.65 10.39
CA LEU A 39 6.56 6.49 9.50
C LEU A 39 5.17 6.28 8.88
N ALA A 40 4.10 6.41 9.66
CA ALA A 40 2.73 6.26 9.20
C ALA A 40 2.36 7.33 8.15
N ILE A 41 2.71 8.59 8.40
CA ILE A 41 2.48 9.68 7.44
C ILE A 41 3.29 9.44 6.16
N GLY A 42 4.58 9.10 6.30
CA GLY A 42 5.44 8.79 5.15
C GLY A 42 4.91 7.63 4.31
N PHE A 43 4.40 6.58 4.95
CA PHE A 43 3.77 5.45 4.27
C PHE A 43 2.52 5.86 3.49
N ILE A 44 1.58 6.59 4.12
CA ILE A 44 0.35 7.04 3.47
C ILE A 44 0.65 7.93 2.26
N VAL A 45 1.58 8.89 2.40
CA VAL A 45 1.97 9.74 1.28
C VAL A 45 2.65 8.92 0.19
N GLY A 46 3.50 7.96 0.56
CA GLY A 46 4.16 7.03 -0.36
C GLY A 46 3.18 6.18 -1.16
N THR A 47 2.12 5.66 -0.52
CA THR A 47 1.09 4.87 -1.22
C THR A 47 0.30 5.72 -2.20
N GLN A 48 -0.05 6.96 -1.84
CA GLN A 48 -0.76 7.86 -2.77
C GLN A 48 0.12 8.30 -3.94
N ALA A 49 1.41 8.57 -3.70
CA ALA A 49 2.37 8.87 -4.76
C ALA A 49 2.52 7.69 -5.73
N ARG A 50 2.56 6.46 -5.21
CA ARG A 50 2.55 5.24 -6.04
C ARG A 50 1.32 5.17 -6.93
N VAL A 51 0.12 5.42 -6.40
CA VAL A 51 -1.12 5.40 -7.19
C VAL A 51 -1.07 6.39 -8.36
N LEU A 52 -0.49 7.57 -8.18
CA LEU A 52 -0.32 8.54 -9.26
C LEU A 52 0.64 8.04 -10.34
N VAL A 53 1.76 7.43 -9.94
CA VAL A 53 2.72 6.82 -10.88
C VAL A 53 2.11 5.64 -11.62
N ASP A 54 1.33 4.81 -10.94
CA ASP A 54 0.61 3.68 -11.53
C ASP A 54 -0.42 4.21 -12.56
N ALA A 55 -1.14 5.29 -12.26
CA ALA A 55 -2.07 5.91 -13.20
C ALA A 55 -1.37 6.45 -14.46
N LEU A 56 -0.21 7.10 -14.30
CA LEU A 56 0.60 7.58 -15.42
C LEU A 56 1.12 6.41 -16.27
N THR A 57 1.64 5.37 -15.62
CA THR A 57 2.20 4.19 -16.28
C THR A 57 1.12 3.42 -17.04
N ASN A 58 -0.01 3.15 -16.39
CA ASN A 58 -1.14 2.47 -17.00
C ASN A 58 -1.80 3.28 -18.12
N GLY A 59 -1.90 4.60 -17.96
CA GLY A 59 -2.56 5.48 -18.93
C GLY A 59 -1.74 5.78 -20.17
N PHE A 60 -0.41 5.87 -20.04
CA PHE A 60 0.47 6.29 -21.14
C PHE A 60 1.47 5.22 -21.55
N ILE A 61 2.14 4.58 -20.59
CA ILE A 61 3.25 3.70 -20.91
C ILE A 61 2.76 2.30 -21.35
N ASN A 62 1.77 1.73 -20.66
CA ASN A 62 1.25 0.40 -21.00
C ASN A 62 0.66 0.32 -22.42
N PRO A 63 -0.09 1.33 -22.92
CA PRO A 63 -0.49 1.39 -24.33
C PRO A 63 0.70 1.47 -25.29
N LEU A 64 1.73 2.27 -24.99
CA LEU A 64 2.93 2.41 -25.83
C LEU A 64 3.74 1.11 -25.88
N VAL A 65 3.91 0.45 -24.74
CA VAL A 65 4.57 -0.85 -24.62
C VAL A 65 3.79 -1.92 -25.41
N GLY A 66 2.45 -1.88 -25.34
CA GLY A 66 1.58 -2.75 -26.12
C GLY A 66 1.63 -2.52 -27.63
N LEU A 67 1.95 -1.29 -28.07
CA LEU A 67 2.13 -0.90 -29.48
C LEU A 67 3.51 -1.29 -30.03
N VAL A 68 4.57 -1.16 -29.23
CA VAL A 68 5.96 -1.43 -29.65
C VAL A 68 6.31 -2.92 -29.58
N LEU A 69 5.66 -3.68 -28.68
CA LEU A 69 5.86 -5.13 -28.61
C LEU A 69 4.99 -5.81 -29.70
N PRO A 70 5.59 -6.55 -30.65
CA PRO A 70 4.85 -7.19 -31.73
C PRO A 70 3.89 -8.22 -31.14
N GLY A 71 2.59 -7.91 -31.20
CA GLY A 71 1.51 -8.74 -30.68
C GLY A 71 0.48 -8.07 -29.77
N GLY A 72 0.38 -6.74 -29.67
CA GLY A 72 -0.80 -6.02 -29.14
C GLY A 72 -1.46 -6.66 -27.91
N GLY A 73 -0.94 -6.42 -26.71
CA GLY A 73 -1.49 -6.97 -25.46
C GLY A 73 -1.35 -8.50 -25.27
N SER A 74 -0.86 -9.25 -26.27
CA SER A 74 -0.75 -10.72 -26.26
C SER A 74 0.49 -11.27 -25.55
N LEU A 75 1.36 -10.45 -24.94
CA LEU A 75 2.43 -11.01 -24.09
C LEU A 75 1.84 -11.80 -22.92
N VAL A 76 0.72 -11.35 -22.34
CA VAL A 76 -0.04 -12.12 -21.33
C VAL A 76 -0.53 -13.47 -21.88
N GLY A 77 -0.77 -13.55 -23.20
CA GLY A 77 -1.18 -14.76 -23.91
C GLY A 77 -0.05 -15.62 -24.47
N ARG A 78 1.23 -15.23 -24.31
CA ARG A 78 2.36 -16.08 -24.70
C ARG A 78 2.56 -17.16 -23.63
N THR A 79 1.83 -18.24 -23.83
CA THR A 79 1.90 -19.43 -23.01
C THR A 79 2.79 -20.46 -23.68
N PHE A 80 3.79 -20.96 -22.96
CA PHE A 80 4.51 -22.15 -23.38
C PHE A 80 3.70 -23.35 -22.89
N THR A 81 3.04 -24.05 -23.81
CA THR A 81 2.23 -25.22 -23.49
C THR A 81 3.15 -26.44 -23.52
N VAL A 82 3.46 -26.98 -22.35
CA VAL A 82 4.22 -28.23 -22.24
C VAL A 82 3.22 -29.35 -21.97
N THR A 83 3.05 -30.23 -22.95
CA THR A 83 2.25 -31.44 -22.79
C THR A 83 3.18 -32.59 -22.42
N VAL A 84 3.00 -33.15 -21.22
CA VAL A 84 3.68 -34.39 -20.80
C VAL A 84 2.60 -35.44 -20.54
N GLY A 85 2.52 -36.44 -21.42
CA GLY A 85 1.47 -37.46 -21.36
C GLY A 85 0.07 -36.90 -21.62
N SER A 86 -0.87 -37.10 -20.70
CA SER A 86 -2.26 -36.61 -20.77
C SER A 86 -2.49 -35.27 -20.05
N GLN A 87 -1.44 -34.64 -19.52
CA GLN A 87 -1.54 -33.38 -18.79
C GLN A 87 -0.90 -32.24 -19.58
N THR A 88 -1.69 -31.18 -19.78
CA THR A 88 -1.28 -29.97 -20.49
C THR A 88 -1.02 -28.88 -19.45
N ALA A 89 0.24 -28.47 -19.29
CA ALA A 89 0.62 -27.36 -18.42
C ALA A 89 0.88 -26.10 -19.25
N VAL A 90 0.11 -25.04 -18.97
CA VAL A 90 0.16 -23.77 -19.67
C VAL A 90 1.05 -22.82 -18.86
N PHE A 91 2.32 -22.65 -19.26
CA PHE A 91 3.26 -21.74 -18.59
C PHE A 91 3.18 -20.35 -19.22
N GLY A 92 2.43 -19.43 -18.61
CA GLY A 92 2.32 -18.03 -19.03
C GLY A 92 3.54 -17.19 -18.64
N TRP A 93 4.69 -17.42 -19.27
CA TRP A 93 5.92 -16.64 -19.01
C TRP A 93 5.77 -15.16 -19.39
N GLY A 94 4.91 -14.86 -20.37
CA GLY A 94 4.74 -13.50 -20.83
C GLY A 94 4.01 -12.59 -19.83
N LEU A 95 3.25 -13.13 -18.87
CA LEU A 95 2.72 -12.35 -17.73
C LEU A 95 3.86 -11.89 -16.80
N PHE A 96 4.82 -12.78 -16.52
CA PHE A 96 5.97 -12.45 -15.69
C PHE A 96 6.87 -11.40 -16.35
N VAL A 97 7.18 -11.56 -17.64
CA VAL A 97 7.97 -10.58 -18.39
C VAL A 97 7.26 -9.23 -18.49
N TYR A 98 5.95 -9.24 -18.71
CA TYR A 98 5.14 -8.02 -18.67
C TYR A 98 5.23 -7.32 -17.31
N ALA A 99 5.03 -8.05 -16.21
CA ALA A 99 5.14 -7.49 -14.86
C ALA A 99 6.55 -6.96 -14.56
N LEU A 100 7.60 -7.61 -15.06
CA LEU A 100 8.97 -7.14 -14.92
C LEU A 100 9.22 -5.83 -15.68
N ILE A 101 8.70 -5.71 -16.91
CA ILE A 101 8.80 -4.48 -17.72
C ILE A 101 8.04 -3.34 -17.03
N ASP A 102 6.81 -3.58 -16.58
CA ASP A 102 5.98 -2.61 -15.84
C ASP A 102 6.70 -2.13 -14.56
N PHE A 103 7.30 -3.05 -13.81
CA PHE A 103 8.11 -2.71 -12.63
C PHE A 103 9.30 -1.80 -12.96
N LEU A 104 10.05 -2.11 -14.03
CA LEU A 104 11.20 -1.29 -14.45
C LEU A 104 10.76 0.11 -14.90
N ILE A 105 9.60 0.23 -15.54
CA ILE A 105 9.03 1.53 -15.94
C ILE A 105 8.66 2.35 -14.72
N ILE A 106 7.91 1.78 -13.77
CA ILE A 106 7.54 2.47 -12.52
C ILE A 106 8.80 2.95 -11.78
N ALA A 107 9.82 2.09 -11.68
CA ALA A 107 11.11 2.45 -11.08
C ALA A 107 11.79 3.62 -11.82
N ALA A 108 11.76 3.62 -13.15
CA ALA A 108 12.32 4.71 -13.96
C ALA A 108 11.55 6.03 -13.75
N VAL A 109 10.21 5.99 -13.74
CA VAL A 109 9.38 7.19 -13.50
C VAL A 109 9.68 7.78 -12.12
N ILE A 110 9.74 6.94 -11.08
CA ILE A 110 10.09 7.38 -9.73
C ILE A 110 11.47 8.05 -9.74
N TYR A 111 12.49 7.41 -10.34
CA TYR A 111 13.83 7.99 -10.45
C TYR A 111 13.83 9.36 -11.13
N PHE A 112 13.10 9.53 -12.24
CA PHE A 112 13.00 10.81 -12.93
C PHE A 112 12.33 11.89 -12.07
N VAL A 113 11.27 11.55 -11.34
CA VAL A 113 10.58 12.49 -10.43
C VAL A 113 11.51 12.95 -9.31
N PHE A 114 12.22 12.03 -8.65
CA PHE A 114 13.19 12.37 -7.59
C PHE A 114 14.33 13.25 -8.12
N LYS A 115 14.88 12.91 -9.29
CA LYS A 115 15.94 13.68 -9.95
C LYS A 115 15.46 15.07 -10.38
N TRP A 116 14.23 15.18 -10.88
CA TRP A 116 13.64 16.46 -11.29
C TRP A 116 13.37 17.37 -10.10
N LEU A 117 12.88 16.81 -8.99
CA LEU A 117 12.67 17.51 -7.72
C LEU A 117 13.98 18.01 -7.07
N ARG A 118 15.15 17.65 -7.62
CA ARG A 118 16.47 18.11 -7.17
C ARG A 118 16.72 17.94 -5.67
N LEU A 119 16.08 16.95 -5.03
CA LEU A 119 16.38 16.60 -3.64
C LEU A 119 17.84 16.15 -3.48
N ASP A 120 18.46 15.67 -4.57
CA ASP A 120 19.91 15.40 -4.66
C ASP A 120 20.79 16.64 -4.44
N LYS A 121 20.24 17.86 -4.58
CA LYS A 121 20.99 19.13 -4.45
C LYS A 121 20.77 19.84 -3.12
N LEU A 122 19.82 19.41 -2.29
CA LEU A 122 19.52 20.04 -1.01
C LEU A 122 20.45 19.58 0.12
N ASP A 123 21.31 18.59 -0.12
CA ASP A 123 22.35 18.16 0.82
C ASP A 123 23.69 18.88 0.63
N LYS A 124 23.74 19.89 -0.25
CA LYS A 124 24.88 20.83 -0.26
C LYS A 124 24.69 21.85 0.85
N LYS A 125 25.13 21.44 2.04
CA LYS A 125 25.51 22.31 3.16
C LYS A 125 26.29 23.50 2.59
N LYS A 126 25.71 24.70 2.63
CA LYS A 126 26.47 25.94 2.52
C LYS A 126 26.82 26.39 3.92
#